data_AF-A0A7K2C0A8-F1
#
_entry.id   AF-A0A7K2C0A8-F1
#
_cell.length_a   1.000
_cell.length_b   1.000
_cell.length_c   1.000
_cell.angle_alpha   90.00
_cell.angle_beta   90.00
_cell.angle_gamma   90.00
#
_symmetry.space_group_name_H-M   'P 1'
#
loop_
_entity.id
_entity.type
_entity.pdbx_description
1 polymer ?
#
loop_
_entity_poly.entity_id
_entity_poly.type
_entity_poly.pdbx_seq_one_letter_code
_entity_poly.pdbx_strand_id
1 'polypeptide(L)'
;MSSWQELRFEAQGTGISVPLSEQINLLGGMLGHVIQTQASPEMLDMVEKLRHLAKQAISEQDTVLRREAIAQIKELGLQDIEWLLRAFTTFFYLVNQSEQQEIIRINRDRARLLPEMGRADSIDEAVGMLHKANYPLDEVIKLIARLDIQPTLTAHPTEARRRTILYKQEHLASLIDKLRHSNPTPEERNALLYQIQNQVGLLVASDKVRASKPTVIDE
;
A
#
# COMPACT_ATOMS: atom_id res chain seq x y z
N MET A 1 20.11 -14.66 -10.69
CA MET A 1 19.97 -13.25 -11.08
C MET A 1 18.56 -13.07 -11.59
N SER A 2 17.59 -12.73 -10.74
CA SER A 2 16.20 -12.57 -11.19
C SER A 2 16.03 -11.19 -11.82
N SER A 3 15.83 -11.19 -13.13
CA SER A 3 15.40 -10.05 -13.93
C SER A 3 13.96 -9.70 -13.52
N TRP A 4 13.78 -8.82 -12.54
CA TRP A 4 12.47 -8.29 -12.14
C TRP A 4 11.93 -7.23 -13.13
N GLN A 5 12.48 -7.18 -14.35
CA GLN A 5 12.21 -6.12 -15.33
C GLN A 5 11.02 -6.41 -16.26
N GLU A 6 10.45 -7.61 -16.22
CA GLU A 6 9.44 -8.06 -17.19
C GLU A 6 8.00 -7.74 -16.79
N LEU A 7 7.69 -7.67 -15.48
CA LEU A 7 6.35 -7.30 -15.00
C LEU A 7 6.27 -5.81 -14.71
N ARG A 8 5.94 -5.03 -15.75
CA ARG A 8 5.62 -3.61 -15.63
C ARG A 8 4.13 -3.48 -15.32
N PHE A 9 3.79 -3.30 -14.06
CA PHE A 9 2.51 -2.69 -13.74
C PHE A 9 2.56 -1.28 -14.30
N GLU A 10 1.80 -0.96 -15.34
CA GLU A 10 1.76 0.42 -15.83
C GLU A 10 0.98 1.28 -14.82
N ALA A 11 1.65 1.64 -13.72
CA ALA A 11 1.26 2.68 -12.77
C ALA A 11 1.55 4.08 -13.34
N GLN A 12 1.99 4.18 -14.60
CA GLN A 12 2.09 5.45 -15.31
C GLN A 12 0.69 5.92 -15.70
N GLY A 13 0.23 6.95 -15.01
CA GLY A 13 -1.03 7.64 -15.29
C GLY A 13 -1.63 8.21 -14.01
N THR A 14 -1.83 9.52 -14.00
CA THR A 14 -2.51 10.34 -12.98
C THR A 14 -1.76 10.56 -11.64
N GLY A 15 -0.87 11.56 -11.59
CA GLY A 15 -0.48 12.21 -10.31
C GLY A 15 0.47 11.43 -9.37
N ILE A 16 1.00 10.29 -9.82
CA ILE A 16 1.92 9.43 -9.05
C ILE A 16 3.37 9.86 -9.33
N SER A 17 4.22 9.96 -8.30
CA SER A 17 5.64 10.29 -8.46
C SER A 17 6.41 9.15 -9.13
N VAL A 18 7.52 9.46 -9.82
CA VAL A 18 8.39 8.45 -10.44
C VAL A 18 8.87 7.40 -9.41
N PRO A 19 9.36 7.79 -8.22
CA PRO A 19 9.79 6.81 -7.20
C PRO A 19 8.66 5.87 -6.75
N LEU A 20 7.44 6.38 -6.63
CA LEU A 20 6.27 5.58 -6.25
C LEU A 20 5.89 4.59 -7.35
N SER A 21 5.92 5.03 -8.61
CA SER A 21 5.68 4.16 -9.77
C SER A 21 6.70 3.02 -9.84
N GLU A 22 8.01 3.33 -9.70
CA GLU A 22 9.07 2.31 -9.69
C GLU A 22 8.89 1.29 -8.56
N GLN A 23 8.49 1.75 -7.37
CA GLN A 23 8.26 0.90 -6.22
C GLN A 23 7.04 -0.03 -6.42
N ILE A 24 5.93 0.51 -6.92
CA ILE A 24 4.73 -0.27 -7.24
C ILE A 24 5.07 -1.34 -8.29
N ASN A 25 5.88 -1.01 -9.28
CA ASN A 25 6.27 -1.95 -10.34
C ASN A 25 7.16 -3.06 -9.81
N LEU A 26 8.13 -2.73 -8.97
CA LEU A 26 8.99 -3.73 -8.31
C LEU A 26 8.16 -4.72 -7.48
N LEU A 27 7.28 -4.20 -6.62
CA LEU A 27 6.46 -5.04 -5.73
C LEU A 27 5.41 -5.83 -6.50
N GLY A 28 4.83 -5.23 -7.54
CA GLY A 28 3.93 -5.92 -8.46
C GLY A 28 4.63 -7.07 -9.18
N GLY A 29 5.86 -6.85 -9.68
CA GLY A 29 6.65 -7.90 -10.31
C GLY A 29 6.99 -9.05 -9.36
N MET A 30 7.33 -8.75 -8.11
CA MET A 30 7.52 -9.77 -7.08
C MET A 30 6.23 -10.55 -6.79
N LEU A 31 5.08 -9.86 -6.72
CA LEU A 31 3.78 -10.51 -6.54
C LEU A 31 3.45 -11.45 -7.72
N GLY A 32 3.66 -11.00 -8.95
CA GLY A 32 3.39 -11.83 -10.14
C GLY A 32 4.23 -13.09 -10.16
N HIS A 33 5.52 -12.99 -9.85
CA HIS A 33 6.38 -14.17 -9.73
C HIS A 33 5.99 -15.10 -8.57
N VAL A 34 5.54 -14.55 -7.45
CA VAL A 34 4.99 -15.35 -6.33
C VAL A 34 3.75 -16.11 -6.79
N ILE A 35 2.83 -15.47 -7.52
CA ILE A 35 1.64 -16.13 -8.07
C ILE A 35 2.04 -17.25 -9.04
N GLN A 36 2.97 -16.95 -9.96
CA GLN A 36 3.46 -17.94 -10.92
C GLN A 36 4.07 -19.17 -10.23
N THR A 37 4.79 -18.96 -9.13
CA THR A 37 5.51 -20.03 -8.41
C THR A 37 4.62 -20.82 -7.46
N GLN A 38 3.70 -20.15 -6.76
CA GLN A 38 2.84 -20.79 -5.75
C GLN A 38 1.52 -21.32 -6.30
N ALA A 39 1.03 -20.76 -7.40
CA ALA A 39 -0.19 -21.19 -8.09
C ALA A 39 0.17 -21.82 -9.43
N SER A 40 0.23 -21.02 -10.49
CA SER A 40 0.69 -21.42 -11.81
C SER A 40 0.87 -20.20 -12.72
N PRO A 41 1.57 -20.32 -13.87
CA PRO A 41 1.61 -19.27 -14.89
C PRO A 41 0.22 -18.87 -15.41
N GLU A 42 -0.70 -19.82 -15.58
CA GLU A 42 -2.06 -19.57 -16.05
C GLU A 42 -2.88 -18.73 -15.05
N MET A 43 -2.63 -18.93 -13.75
CA MET A 43 -3.23 -18.10 -12.71
C MET A 43 -2.76 -16.64 -12.79
N LEU A 44 -1.47 -16.42 -13.06
CA LEU A 44 -0.94 -15.07 -13.27
C LEU A 44 -1.59 -14.41 -14.49
N ASP A 45 -1.64 -15.11 -15.62
CA ASP A 45 -2.29 -14.62 -16.83
C ASP A 45 -3.75 -14.24 -16.59
N MET A 46 -4.47 -15.04 -15.82
CA MET A 46 -5.87 -14.76 -15.47
C MET A 46 -6.02 -13.51 -14.59
N VAL A 47 -5.16 -13.36 -13.56
CA VAL A 47 -5.12 -12.14 -12.72
C VAL A 47 -4.86 -10.91 -13.59
N GLU A 48 -3.90 -10.98 -14.51
CA GLU A 48 -3.55 -9.86 -15.37
C GLU A 48 -4.65 -9.52 -16.38
N LYS A 49 -5.21 -10.52 -17.07
CA LYS A 49 -6.33 -10.34 -18.00
C LYS A 49 -7.51 -9.67 -17.31
N LEU A 50 -7.92 -10.17 -16.14
CA LEU A 50 -9.04 -9.61 -15.40
C LEU A 50 -8.74 -8.18 -14.92
N ARG A 51 -7.51 -7.91 -14.48
CA ARG A 51 -7.07 -6.55 -14.08
C ARG A 51 -7.12 -5.57 -15.27
N HIS A 52 -6.61 -5.97 -16.42
CA HIS A 52 -6.60 -5.15 -17.63
C HIS A 52 -8.03 -4.86 -18.11
N LEU A 53 -8.87 -5.90 -18.19
CA LEU A 53 -10.27 -5.78 -18.59
C LEU A 53 -11.04 -4.84 -17.65
N ALA A 54 -10.87 -5.00 -16.33
CA ALA A 54 -11.51 -4.13 -15.34
C ALA A 54 -11.01 -2.68 -15.42
N LYS A 55 -9.70 -2.47 -15.60
CA LYS A 55 -9.11 -1.13 -15.77
C LYS A 55 -9.68 -0.43 -16.99
N GLN A 56 -9.73 -1.13 -18.14
CA GLN A 56 -10.24 -0.60 -19.39
C GLN A 56 -11.75 -0.27 -19.31
N ALA A 57 -12.54 -1.18 -18.74
CA ALA A 57 -13.97 -0.96 -18.53
C ALA A 57 -14.27 0.30 -17.70
N ILE A 58 -13.42 0.61 -16.71
CA ILE A 58 -13.55 1.82 -15.89
C ILE A 58 -13.08 3.06 -16.67
N SER A 59 -11.91 3.02 -17.32
CA SER A 59 -11.36 4.19 -18.00
C SER A 59 -12.19 4.64 -19.19
N GLU A 60 -12.77 3.70 -19.93
CA GLU A 60 -13.58 3.96 -21.13
C GLU A 60 -15.08 4.06 -20.81
N GLN A 61 -15.49 3.84 -19.55
CA GLN A 61 -16.88 3.69 -19.13
C GLN A 61 -17.65 2.63 -19.96
N ASP A 62 -16.94 1.59 -20.41
CA ASP A 62 -17.48 0.57 -21.30
C ASP A 62 -18.28 -0.50 -20.52
N THR A 63 -19.60 -0.50 -20.74
CA THR A 63 -20.51 -1.46 -20.11
C THR A 63 -20.41 -2.87 -20.67
N VAL A 64 -19.88 -3.06 -21.89
CA VAL A 64 -19.66 -4.37 -22.51
C VAL A 64 -18.48 -5.05 -21.85
N LEU A 65 -17.33 -4.37 -21.75
CA LEU A 65 -16.14 -4.90 -21.05
C LEU A 65 -16.44 -5.20 -19.57
N ARG A 66 -17.26 -4.36 -18.93
CA ARG A 66 -17.71 -4.63 -17.56
C ARG A 66 -18.54 -5.91 -17.46
N ARG A 67 -19.45 -6.17 -18.41
CA ARG A 67 -20.25 -7.40 -18.43
C ARG A 67 -19.36 -8.61 -18.72
N GLU A 68 -18.37 -8.47 -19.59
CA GLU A 68 -17.40 -9.52 -19.89
C GLU A 68 -16.60 -9.91 -18.63
N ALA A 69 -16.09 -8.93 -17.87
CA ALA A 69 -15.38 -9.20 -16.62
C ALA A 69 -16.26 -9.95 -15.61
N ILE A 70 -17.53 -9.56 -15.50
CA ILE A 70 -18.51 -10.25 -14.63
C ILE A 70 -18.77 -11.67 -15.11
N ALA A 71 -18.88 -11.90 -16.42
CA ALA A 71 -19.09 -13.22 -16.99
C ALA A 71 -17.88 -14.14 -16.70
N GLN A 72 -16.65 -13.65 -16.92
CA GLN A 72 -15.44 -14.39 -16.60
C GLN A 72 -15.41 -14.79 -15.12
N ILE A 73 -15.68 -13.86 -14.20
CA ILE A 73 -15.71 -14.15 -12.75
C ILE A 73 -16.75 -15.21 -12.39
N LYS A 74 -17.92 -15.22 -13.07
CA LYS A 74 -18.99 -16.20 -12.81
C LYS A 74 -18.62 -17.63 -13.21
N GLU A 75 -17.71 -17.79 -14.17
CA GLU A 75 -17.29 -19.09 -14.67
C GLU A 75 -16.13 -19.69 -13.85
N LEU A 76 -15.54 -18.92 -12.94
CA LEU A 76 -14.39 -19.37 -12.15
C LEU A 76 -14.75 -20.41 -11.10
N GLY A 77 -13.85 -21.39 -10.95
CA GLY A 77 -13.89 -22.31 -9.83
C GLY A 77 -13.57 -21.61 -8.51
N LEU A 78 -13.99 -22.21 -7.40
CA LEU A 78 -13.74 -21.66 -6.05
C LEU A 78 -12.25 -21.41 -5.78
N GLN A 79 -11.39 -22.32 -6.24
CA GLN A 79 -9.94 -22.22 -6.08
C GLN A 79 -9.36 -21.01 -6.84
N ASP A 80 -9.88 -20.72 -8.03
CA ASP A 80 -9.45 -19.59 -8.85
C ASP A 80 -9.89 -18.27 -8.22
N ILE A 81 -11.13 -18.22 -7.72
CA ILE A 81 -11.66 -17.07 -6.98
C ILE A 81 -10.80 -16.79 -5.76
N GLU A 82 -10.42 -17.82 -5.01
CA GLU A 82 -9.57 -17.67 -3.82
C GLU A 82 -8.20 -17.08 -4.18
N TRP A 83 -7.57 -17.57 -5.26
CA TRP A 83 -6.31 -17.02 -5.75
C TRP A 83 -6.42 -15.58 -6.23
N LEU A 84 -7.48 -15.24 -6.96
CA LEU A 84 -7.76 -13.86 -7.36
C LEU A 84 -7.90 -12.93 -6.14
N LEU A 85 -8.67 -13.36 -5.12
CA LEU A 85 -8.84 -12.59 -3.89
C LEU A 85 -7.50 -12.39 -3.18
N ARG A 86 -6.68 -13.44 -3.05
CA ARG A 86 -5.34 -13.35 -2.45
C ARG A 86 -4.43 -12.41 -3.23
N ALA A 87 -4.42 -12.51 -4.56
CA ALA A 87 -3.63 -11.68 -5.46
C ALA A 87 -4.02 -10.20 -5.34
N PHE A 88 -5.29 -9.85 -5.57
CA PHE A 88 -5.74 -8.46 -5.51
C PHE A 88 -5.64 -7.86 -4.12
N THR A 89 -5.98 -8.61 -3.06
CA THR A 89 -5.85 -8.09 -1.69
C THR A 89 -4.39 -7.83 -1.34
N THR A 90 -3.46 -8.65 -1.83
CA THR A 90 -2.02 -8.41 -1.61
C THR A 90 -1.54 -7.24 -2.45
N PHE A 91 -1.96 -7.15 -3.71
CA PHE A 91 -1.66 -6.00 -4.58
C PHE A 91 -2.09 -4.68 -3.95
N PHE A 92 -3.35 -4.55 -3.51
CA PHE A 92 -3.83 -3.31 -2.88
C PHE A 92 -3.09 -2.97 -1.59
N TYR A 93 -2.70 -3.99 -0.82
CA TYR A 93 -1.85 -3.75 0.34
C TYR A 93 -0.48 -3.18 -0.07
N LEU A 94 0.17 -3.74 -1.08
CA LEU A 94 1.48 -3.27 -1.57
C LEU A 94 1.40 -1.84 -2.11
N VAL A 95 0.32 -1.51 -2.84
CA VAL A 95 0.07 -0.16 -3.35
C VAL A 95 -0.11 0.82 -2.19
N ASN A 96 -1.03 0.53 -1.26
CA ASN A 96 -1.29 1.41 -0.11
C ASN A 96 -0.03 1.64 0.73
N GLN A 97 0.76 0.59 0.94
CA GLN A 97 2.03 0.68 1.69
C GLN A 97 3.05 1.59 0.97
N SER A 98 3.14 1.46 -0.35
CA SER A 98 4.05 2.27 -1.17
C SER A 98 3.64 3.74 -1.16
N GLU A 99 2.34 4.02 -1.28
CA GLU A 99 1.78 5.38 -1.19
C GLU A 99 2.07 6.03 0.18
N GLN A 100 1.82 5.29 1.28
CA GLN A 100 2.11 5.78 2.63
C GLN A 100 3.59 6.12 2.81
N GLN A 101 4.49 5.27 2.32
CA GLN A 101 5.93 5.52 2.39
C GLN A 101 6.36 6.71 1.53
N GLU A 102 5.75 6.90 0.36
CA GLU A 102 6.02 8.06 -0.48
C GLU A 102 5.54 9.35 0.19
N ILE A 103 4.38 9.35 0.83
CA ILE A 103 3.89 10.49 1.63
C ILE A 103 4.90 10.82 2.74
N ILE A 104 5.40 9.80 3.47
CA ILE A 104 6.42 10.00 4.52
C ILE A 104 7.71 10.59 3.93
N ARG A 105 8.17 10.09 2.78
CA ARG A 105 9.36 10.61 2.08
C ARG A 105 9.18 12.08 1.69
N ILE A 106 8.10 12.41 1.00
CA ILE A 106 7.79 13.78 0.57
C ILE A 106 7.75 14.72 1.78
N ASN A 107 7.12 14.29 2.88
CA ASN A 107 7.08 15.07 4.11
C ASN A 107 8.48 15.31 4.72
N ARG A 108 9.35 14.28 4.72
CA ARG A 108 10.75 14.41 5.17
C ARG A 108 11.56 15.34 4.28
N ASP A 109 11.42 15.24 2.96
CA ASP A 109 12.14 16.09 2.01
C ASP A 109 11.69 17.56 2.13
N ARG A 110 10.39 17.81 2.29
CA ARG A 110 9.87 19.17 2.57
C ARG A 110 10.43 19.75 3.86
N ALA A 111 10.45 18.97 4.94
CA ALA A 111 11.01 19.41 6.22
C ALA A 111 12.50 19.77 6.14
N ARG A 112 13.27 19.12 5.25
CA ARG A 112 14.69 19.45 5.00
C ARG A 112 14.87 20.72 4.18
N LEU A 113 14.02 20.94 3.17
CA LEU A 113 14.16 22.06 2.21
C LEU A 113 13.62 23.38 2.74
N LEU A 114 12.60 23.35 3.61
CA LEU A 114 11.95 24.54 4.17
C LEU A 114 11.91 24.45 5.71
N PRO A 115 13.07 24.51 6.40
CA PRO A 115 13.11 24.43 7.86
C PRO A 115 12.37 25.59 8.54
N GLU A 116 12.26 26.75 7.88
CA GLU A 116 11.67 27.96 8.48
C GLU A 116 10.16 28.14 8.28
N MET A 117 9.54 27.47 7.29
CA MET A 117 8.11 27.69 6.98
C MET A 117 7.16 26.69 7.67
N GLY A 118 7.69 25.71 8.40
CA GLY A 118 6.89 24.59 8.91
C GLY A 118 6.33 23.73 7.77
N ARG A 119 5.87 22.51 8.07
CA ARG A 119 5.21 21.65 7.07
C ARG A 119 3.79 22.21 6.79
N ALA A 120 3.32 22.18 5.54
CA ALA A 120 1.91 22.50 5.26
C ALA A 120 0.97 21.55 6.04
N ASP A 121 -0.12 22.09 6.59
CA ASP A 121 -1.04 21.44 7.53
C ASP A 121 -0.33 20.86 8.77
N SER A 122 0.66 21.58 9.30
CA SER A 122 1.37 21.21 10.53
C SER A 122 1.13 22.16 11.69
N ILE A 123 1.52 21.71 12.88
CA ILE A 123 1.48 22.53 14.09
C ILE A 123 2.34 23.79 13.92
N ASP A 124 3.53 23.66 13.30
CA ASP A 124 4.44 24.80 13.09
C ASP A 124 3.83 25.85 12.16
N GLU A 125 3.16 25.41 11.08
CA GLU A 125 2.45 26.33 10.19
C GLU A 125 1.28 27.00 10.91
N ALA A 126 0.49 26.25 11.68
CA ALA A 126 -0.63 26.80 12.45
C ALA A 126 -0.14 27.87 13.44
N VAL A 127 0.98 27.63 14.14
CA VAL A 127 1.62 28.62 15.01
C VAL A 127 2.11 29.83 14.20
N GLY A 128 2.75 29.60 13.05
CA GLY A 128 3.20 30.67 12.15
C GLY A 128 2.05 31.52 11.60
N MET A 129 0.89 30.93 11.30
CA MET A 129 -0.33 31.62 10.88
C MET A 129 -0.89 32.50 12.01
N LEU A 130 -0.94 31.98 13.25
CA LEU A 130 -1.36 32.75 14.42
C LEU A 130 -0.43 33.94 14.67
N HIS A 131 0.88 33.74 14.53
CA HIS A 131 1.86 34.82 14.62
C HIS A 131 1.67 35.88 13.51
N LYS A 132 1.50 35.46 12.25
CA LYS A 132 1.25 36.37 11.11
C LYS A 132 -0.06 37.15 11.23
N ALA A 133 -1.05 36.58 11.92
CA ALA A 133 -2.32 37.25 12.22
C ALA A 133 -2.26 38.14 13.48
N ASN A 134 -1.07 38.35 14.06
CA ASN A 134 -0.82 39.17 15.24
C ASN A 134 -1.62 38.75 16.50
N TYR A 135 -1.88 37.45 16.68
CA TYR A 135 -2.48 36.97 17.93
C TYR A 135 -1.46 37.10 19.09
N PRO A 136 -1.89 37.57 20.29
CA PRO A 136 -1.01 37.65 21.45
C PRO A 136 -0.57 36.26 21.91
N LEU A 137 0.70 36.11 22.27
CA LEU A 137 1.29 34.83 22.72
C LEU A 137 0.49 34.22 23.89
N ASP A 138 0.09 35.04 24.86
CA ASP A 138 -0.66 34.58 26.04
C ASP A 138 -2.03 33.98 25.67
N GLU A 139 -2.68 34.48 24.62
CA GLU A 139 -3.95 33.95 24.14
C GLU A 139 -3.76 32.63 23.41
N VAL A 140 -2.73 32.53 22.58
CA VAL A 140 -2.37 31.29 21.87
C VAL A 140 -2.03 30.18 22.88
N ILE A 141 -1.25 30.48 23.92
CA ILE A 141 -0.92 29.52 24.98
C ILE A 141 -2.19 29.05 25.70
N LYS A 142 -3.11 29.97 26.06
CA LYS A 142 -4.39 29.62 26.70
C LYS A 142 -5.28 28.76 25.81
N LEU A 143 -5.28 29.00 24.50
CA LEU A 143 -5.99 28.18 23.52
C LEU A 143 -5.43 26.76 23.48
N ILE A 144 -4.10 26.63 23.35
CA ILE A 144 -3.43 25.33 23.30
C ILE A 144 -3.64 24.54 24.59
N ALA A 145 -3.59 25.21 25.75
CA ALA A 145 -3.83 24.59 27.05
C ALA A 145 -5.26 24.04 27.23
N ARG A 146 -6.21 24.43 26.36
CA ARG A 146 -7.60 23.96 26.38
C ARG A 146 -7.92 22.95 25.28
N LEU A 147 -6.97 22.66 24.39
CA LEU A 147 -7.17 21.63 23.35
C LEU A 147 -7.32 20.27 24.01
N ASP A 148 -8.47 19.64 23.78
CA ASP A 148 -8.73 18.27 24.15
C ASP A 148 -9.13 17.50 22.89
N ILE A 149 -8.28 16.56 22.48
CA ILE A 149 -8.48 15.74 21.29
C ILE A 149 -8.64 14.31 21.80
N GLN A 150 -9.86 13.76 21.63
CA GLN A 150 -10.19 12.40 22.07
C GLN A 150 -10.57 11.55 20.86
N PRO A 151 -9.59 10.92 20.18
CA PRO A 151 -9.88 9.99 19.09
C PRO A 151 -10.68 8.81 19.65
N THR A 152 -11.91 8.64 19.18
CA THR A 152 -12.70 7.46 19.52
C THR A 152 -12.38 6.37 18.50
N LEU A 153 -11.65 5.35 18.95
CA LEU A 153 -11.44 4.15 18.14
C LEU A 153 -12.77 3.40 18.08
N THR A 154 -13.29 3.22 16.86
CA THR A 154 -14.48 2.41 16.63
C THR A 154 -14.03 1.07 16.05
N ALA A 155 -14.66 -0.01 16.48
CA ALA A 155 -14.45 -1.31 15.86
C ALA A 155 -14.99 -1.23 14.42
N HIS A 156 -14.12 -1.46 13.43
CA HIS A 156 -14.56 -1.61 12.06
C HIS A 156 -14.92 -3.09 11.83
N PRO A 157 -16.21 -3.44 11.61
CA PRO A 157 -16.73 -4.80 11.70
C PRO A 157 -16.14 -5.79 10.67
N THR A 158 -15.43 -5.29 9.66
CA THR A 158 -14.75 -6.09 8.63
C THR A 158 -13.21 -6.02 8.70
N GLU A 159 -12.64 -5.24 9.62
CA GLU A 159 -11.22 -4.88 9.64
C GLU A 159 -10.47 -5.30 10.90
N ALA A 160 -10.99 -6.28 11.65
CA ALA A 160 -10.19 -7.00 12.64
C ALA A 160 -9.11 -7.85 11.94
N ARG A 161 -8.12 -7.17 11.32
CA ARG A 161 -6.99 -7.77 10.62
C ARG A 161 -6.28 -8.69 11.60
N ARG A 162 -6.06 -9.96 11.21
CA ARG A 162 -5.30 -10.91 12.03
C ARG A 162 -3.96 -10.26 12.38
N ARG A 163 -3.57 -10.27 13.66
CA ARG A 163 -2.31 -9.70 14.16
C ARG A 163 -1.10 -10.18 13.34
N THR A 164 -1.12 -11.42 12.87
CA THR A 164 -0.10 -12.00 11.96
C THR A 164 0.03 -11.27 10.63
N ILE A 165 -1.08 -10.82 10.03
CA ILE A 165 -1.05 -10.04 8.79
C ILE A 165 -0.41 -8.69 9.07
N LEU A 166 -0.82 -8.00 10.13
CA LEU A 166 -0.21 -6.72 10.54
C LEU A 166 1.30 -6.84 10.72
N TYR A 167 1.78 -7.87 11.42
CA TYR A 167 3.23 -8.10 11.58
C TYR A 167 3.96 -8.34 10.25
N LYS A 168 3.37 -9.09 9.32
CA LYS A 168 3.96 -9.30 7.98
C LYS A 168 3.99 -8.00 7.19
N GLN A 169 2.95 -7.17 7.32
CA GLN A 169 2.86 -5.86 6.70
C GLN A 169 3.95 -4.91 7.25
N GLU A 170 4.09 -4.81 8.57
CA GLU A 170 5.12 -4.01 9.23
C GLU A 170 6.54 -4.47 8.86
N HIS A 171 6.78 -5.78 8.83
CA HIS A 171 8.07 -6.32 8.43
C HIS A 171 8.39 -5.98 6.97
N LEU A 172 7.44 -6.17 6.05
CA LEU A 172 7.63 -5.79 4.65
C LEU A 172 7.95 -4.29 4.53
N ALA A 173 7.22 -3.44 5.24
CA ALA A 173 7.46 -2.00 5.26
C ALA A 173 8.90 -1.67 5.71
N SER A 174 9.40 -2.34 6.74
CA SER A 174 10.79 -2.19 7.23
C SER A 174 11.83 -2.63 6.20
N LEU A 175 11.61 -3.74 5.49
CA LEU A 175 12.54 -4.21 4.46
C LEU A 175 12.63 -3.25 3.28
N ILE A 176 11.47 -2.73 2.85
CA ILE A 176 11.40 -1.74 1.79
C ILE A 176 12.09 -0.43 2.22
N ASP A 177 11.89 0.00 3.47
CA ASP A 177 12.54 1.20 4.00
C ASP A 177 14.07 1.06 4.00
N LYS A 178 14.60 -0.10 4.43
CA LYS A 178 16.03 -0.43 4.36
C LYS A 178 16.56 -0.42 2.94
N LEU A 179 15.83 -1.03 2.00
CA LEU A 179 16.21 -1.05 0.58
C LEU A 179 16.39 0.36 0.02
N ARG A 180 15.58 1.32 0.48
CA ARG A 180 15.59 2.69 -0.01
C ARG A 180 16.59 3.60 0.70
N HIS A 181 16.81 3.42 2.00
CA HIS A 181 17.56 4.40 2.80
C HIS A 181 18.94 3.94 3.27
N SER A 182 19.28 2.65 3.18
CA SER A 182 20.52 2.12 3.76
C SER A 182 21.75 2.14 2.84
N ASN A 183 21.65 2.73 1.64
CA ASN A 183 22.69 2.68 0.59
C ASN A 183 23.43 1.31 0.51
N PRO A 184 22.68 0.20 0.36
CA PRO A 184 23.23 -1.14 0.50
C PRO A 184 24.24 -1.46 -0.60
N THR A 185 25.24 -2.27 -0.27
CA THR A 185 26.10 -2.91 -1.28
C THR A 185 25.26 -3.77 -2.25
N PRO A 186 25.77 -4.12 -3.44
CA PRO A 186 25.04 -4.96 -4.39
C PRO A 186 24.57 -6.31 -3.79
N GLU A 187 25.38 -6.92 -2.93
CA GLU A 187 25.06 -8.17 -2.25
C GLU A 187 23.93 -8.00 -1.22
N GLU A 188 24.02 -6.98 -0.37
CA GLU A 188 22.98 -6.64 0.61
C GLU A 188 21.67 -6.27 -0.08
N ARG A 189 21.74 -5.54 -1.19
CA ARG A 189 20.56 -5.20 -2.00
C ARG A 189 19.87 -6.44 -2.51
N ASN A 190 20.62 -7.41 -3.04
CA ASN A 190 20.06 -8.66 -3.53
C ASN A 190 19.44 -9.48 -2.38
N ALA A 191 20.09 -9.53 -1.22
CA ALA A 191 19.55 -10.18 -0.03
C ALA A 191 18.23 -9.54 0.43
N LEU A 192 18.16 -8.20 0.45
CA LEU A 192 16.94 -7.46 0.78
C LEU A 192 15.81 -7.74 -0.22
N LEU A 193 16.09 -7.71 -1.53
CA LEU A 193 15.10 -8.03 -2.56
C LEU A 193 14.54 -9.45 -2.38
N TYR A 194 15.40 -10.42 -2.09
CA TYR A 194 14.98 -11.79 -1.80
C TYR A 194 14.11 -11.88 -0.53
N GLN A 195 14.46 -11.16 0.53
CA GLN A 195 13.65 -11.08 1.75
C GLN A 195 12.28 -10.45 1.50
N ILE A 196 12.22 -9.36 0.70
CA ILE A 196 10.97 -8.70 0.31
C ILE A 196 10.08 -9.68 -0.47
N GLN A 197 10.64 -10.35 -1.48
CA GLN A 197 9.91 -11.35 -2.27
C GLN A 197 9.36 -12.48 -1.38
N ASN A 198 10.16 -12.99 -0.44
CA ASN A 198 9.70 -14.00 0.51
C ASN A 198 8.57 -13.49 1.40
N GLN A 199 8.65 -12.24 1.88
CA GLN A 199 7.56 -11.63 2.65
C GLN A 199 6.29 -11.46 1.82
N VAL A 200 6.39 -11.08 0.54
CA VAL A 200 5.25 -11.06 -0.39
C VAL A 200 4.65 -12.47 -0.53
N GLY A 201 5.49 -13.50 -0.69
CA GLY A 201 5.07 -14.90 -0.70
C GLY A 201 4.32 -15.31 0.55
N LEU A 202 4.81 -14.91 1.73
CA LEU A 202 4.16 -15.17 3.02
C LEU A 202 2.84 -14.42 3.17
N LEU A 203 2.68 -13.23 2.58
CA LEU A 203 1.44 -12.46 2.59
C LEU A 203 0.38 -13.10 1.68
N VAL A 204 0.78 -13.61 0.51
CA VAL A 204 -0.11 -14.30 -0.44
C VAL A 204 -0.59 -15.63 0.15
N ALA A 205 0.30 -16.40 0.77
CA ALA A 205 -0.03 -17.67 1.41
C ALA A 205 -0.81 -17.52 2.73
N SER A 206 -0.87 -16.31 3.30
CA SER A 206 -1.64 -16.08 4.52
C SER A 206 -3.12 -15.96 4.19
N ASP A 207 -3.90 -16.89 4.74
CA ASP A 207 -5.35 -16.82 4.67
C ASP A 207 -5.88 -15.53 5.36
N LYS A 208 -6.59 -14.73 4.57
CA LYS A 208 -7.20 -13.45 4.99
C LYS A 208 -8.66 -13.61 5.39
N VAL A 209 -9.30 -14.73 5.07
CA VAL A 209 -10.71 -14.96 5.37
C VAL A 209 -10.80 -15.68 6.71
N ARG A 210 -11.36 -15.02 7.73
CA ARG A 210 -11.68 -15.73 8.98
C ARG A 210 -12.83 -16.70 8.69
N ALA A 211 -12.64 -17.98 9.02
CA ALA A 211 -13.71 -18.98 8.96
C ALA A 211 -14.85 -18.71 9.97
N SER A 212 -14.63 -17.83 10.95
CA SER A 212 -15.61 -17.47 11.98
C SER A 212 -15.61 -15.96 12.29
N LYS A 213 -16.78 -15.44 12.69
CA LYS A 213 -16.92 -14.04 13.17
C LYS A 213 -15.98 -13.82 14.38
N PRO A 214 -15.28 -12.65 14.46
CA PRO A 214 -14.51 -12.28 15.64
C PRO A 214 -15.38 -12.32 16.90
N THR A 215 -14.83 -12.81 17.99
CA THR A 215 -15.43 -12.62 19.31
C THR A 215 -14.98 -11.27 19.89
N VAL A 216 -15.71 -10.72 20.86
CA VAL A 216 -15.37 -9.44 21.54
C VAL A 216 -13.96 -9.47 22.18
N ILE A 217 -13.39 -10.66 22.41
CA ILE A 217 -12.04 -10.84 22.95
C ILE A 217 -10.95 -10.74 21.86
N ASP A 218 -11.32 -10.93 20.59
CA ASP A 218 -10.42 -10.79 19.43
C ASP A 218 -10.38 -9.35 18.87
N GLU A 219 -11.16 -8.43 19.47
CA GLU A 219 -11.19 -6.98 19.25
C GLU A 219 -10.27 -6.27 20.25
#